data_AF-A0A2I1C8Z8-F1
#
_entry.id   AF-A0A2I1C8Z8-F1
#
_cell.length_a   1.000
_cell.length_b   1.000
_cell.length_c   1.000
_cell.angle_alpha   90.00
_cell.angle_beta   90.00
_cell.angle_gamma   90.00
#
_symmetry.space_group_name_H-M   'P 1'
#
loop_
_entity.id
_entity.type
_entity.pdbx_description
1 polymer ?
#
loop_
_entity_poly.entity_id
_entity_poly.type
_entity_poly.pdbx_seq_one_letter_code
_entity_poly.pdbx_strand_id
1 'polypeptide(L)'
;MGGGGKIPYPKEVWSPAGGWYAQPANWRVNTAIMGAAMLGVIAVTWSISAEREHRDRMPEPGRFFPSRYWSKQIIEHEKQQATKQ
;
A
#
# COMPACT_ATOMS: atom_id res chain seq x y z
N MET A 1 -5.40 17.91 23.57
CA MET A 1 -4.21 17.15 23.99
C MET A 1 -3.04 18.12 24.09
N GLY A 2 -2.69 18.55 25.30
CA GLY A 2 -1.56 19.47 25.53
C GLY A 2 -0.34 18.66 25.94
N GLY A 3 0.68 18.60 25.07
CA GLY A 3 1.99 18.13 25.51
C GLY A 3 2.48 19.08 26.61
N GLY A 4 2.88 18.53 27.75
CA GLY A 4 3.53 19.32 28.80
C GLY A 4 4.73 20.11 28.28
N GLY A 5 5.23 21.05 29.07
CA GLY A 5 6.36 21.90 28.68
C GLY A 5 7.57 21.08 28.18
N LYS A 6 8.24 21.56 27.13
CA LYS A 6 9.44 20.89 26.58
C LYS A 6 10.58 20.96 27.60
N ILE A 7 11.07 19.81 28.03
CA ILE A 7 12.29 19.70 28.84
C ILE A 7 13.51 20.07 27.96
N PRO A 8 14.54 20.80 28.47
CA PRO A 8 15.76 21.07 27.71
C PRO A 8 16.43 19.79 27.18
N TYR A 9 16.97 19.86 25.97
CA TYR A 9 17.65 18.75 25.28
C TYR A 9 18.80 19.30 24.41
N PRO A 10 19.84 18.49 24.13
CA PRO A 10 20.93 18.88 23.25
C PRO A 10 20.44 19.02 21.80
N LYS A 11 20.76 20.14 21.15
CA LYS A 11 20.23 20.47 19.79
C LYS A 11 21.14 19.95 18.68
N GLU A 12 22.37 19.63 19.03
CA GLU A 12 23.44 19.16 18.17
C GLU A 12 23.38 17.65 17.90
N VAL A 13 22.62 16.90 18.70
CA VAL A 13 22.48 15.46 18.55
C VAL A 13 21.49 15.14 17.43
N TRP A 14 21.92 14.31 16.47
CA TRP A 14 21.10 13.85 15.36
C TRP A 14 20.90 12.33 15.40
N SER A 15 19.71 11.87 15.03
CA SER A 15 19.38 10.47 14.81
C SER A 15 18.45 10.35 13.60
N PRO A 16 18.52 9.23 12.85
CA PRO A 16 17.69 9.01 11.67
C PRO A 16 16.19 8.98 11.99
N ALA A 17 15.81 8.58 13.20
CA ALA A 17 14.41 8.57 13.64
C ALA A 17 13.90 9.96 14.08
N GLY A 18 14.79 10.97 14.12
CA GLY A 18 14.53 12.29 14.69
C GLY A 18 15.17 12.47 16.06
N GLY A 19 14.55 13.28 16.91
CA GLY A 19 15.05 13.59 18.24
C GLY A 19 13.93 14.07 19.16
N TRP A 20 14.29 14.75 20.24
CA TRP A 20 13.32 15.26 21.21
C TRP A 20 12.33 16.24 20.56
N TYR A 21 11.03 15.93 20.67
CA TYR A 21 9.93 16.76 20.19
C TYR A 21 10.05 17.19 18.72
N ALA A 22 10.54 16.30 17.86
CA ALA A 22 10.75 16.58 16.44
C ALA A 22 9.42 16.97 15.75
N GLN A 23 9.31 18.23 15.34
CA GLN A 23 8.19 18.76 14.58
C GLN A 23 8.74 19.73 13.53
N PRO A 24 9.34 19.21 12.45
CA PRO A 24 9.92 20.05 11.41
C PRO A 24 8.81 20.81 10.67
N ALA A 25 9.10 22.02 10.21
CA ALA A 25 8.11 22.88 9.56
C ALA A 25 7.50 22.26 8.28
N ASN A 26 8.26 21.39 7.59
CA ASN A 26 7.88 20.75 6.33
C ASN A 26 7.28 19.34 6.49
N TRP A 27 6.89 18.92 7.71
CA TRP A 27 6.42 17.54 7.95
C TRP A 27 5.33 17.09 6.97
N ARG A 28 4.38 17.97 6.62
CA ARG A 28 3.27 17.65 5.70
C ARG A 28 3.75 17.25 4.30
N VAL A 29 4.69 18.02 3.76
CA VAL A 29 5.24 17.78 2.42
C VAL A 29 6.07 16.51 2.43
N ASN A 30 6.91 16.31 3.45
CA ASN A 30 7.72 15.10 3.57
C ASN A 30 6.84 13.84 3.68
N THR A 31 5.76 13.89 4.47
CA THR A 31 4.79 12.80 4.56
C THR A 31 4.09 12.55 3.22
N ALA A 32 3.72 13.61 2.49
CA ALA A 32 3.10 13.47 1.18
C ALA A 32 4.04 12.80 0.17
N ILE A 33 5.32 13.18 0.15
CA ILE A 33 6.35 12.57 -0.72
C ILE A 33 6.52 11.08 -0.39
N MET A 34 6.70 10.75 0.89
CA MET A 34 6.85 9.35 1.30
C MET A 34 5.59 8.52 1.01
N GLY A 35 4.41 9.09 1.23
CA GLY A 35 3.14 8.45 0.88
C GLY A 35 3.03 8.17 -0.62
N ALA A 36 3.39 9.14 -1.47
CA ALA A 36 3.39 8.97 -2.92
C ALA A 36 4.38 7.88 -3.37
N ALA A 37 5.58 7.85 -2.78
CA ALA A 37 6.57 6.81 -3.08
C ALA A 37 6.04 5.41 -2.68
N MET A 38 5.45 5.27 -1.50
CA MET A 38 4.84 4.02 -1.05
C MET A 38 3.71 3.57 -1.98
N LEU A 39 2.80 4.48 -2.37
CA LEU A 39 1.73 4.18 -3.30
C LEU A 39 2.25 3.72 -4.66
N GLY A 40 3.33 4.34 -5.16
CA GLY A 40 3.98 3.92 -6.40
C GLY A 40 4.50 2.49 -6.33
N VAL A 41 5.21 2.14 -5.25
CA VAL A 41 5.70 0.76 -5.03
C VAL A 41 4.54 -0.22 -4.93
N ILE A 42 3.52 0.10 -4.13
CA ILE A 42 2.32 -0.75 -3.96
C ILE A 42 1.64 -1.00 -5.30
N ALA A 43 1.42 0.06 -6.10
CA ALA A 43 0.76 -0.06 -7.39
C ALA A 43 1.53 -0.97 -8.35
N VAL A 44 2.86 -0.80 -8.46
CA VAL A 44 3.71 -1.63 -9.34
C VAL A 44 3.71 -3.08 -8.88
N THR A 45 3.96 -3.33 -7.58
CA THR A 45 3.99 -4.68 -7.03
C THR A 45 2.63 -5.36 -7.17
N TRP A 46 1.53 -4.62 -6.94
CA TRP A 46 0.17 -5.15 -7.09
C TRP A 46 -0.14 -5.53 -8.53
N SER A 47 0.16 -4.66 -9.52
CA SER A 47 -0.05 -4.97 -10.94
C SER A 47 0.72 -6.21 -11.37
N ILE A 48 2.00 -6.30 -11.02
CA ILE A 48 2.82 -7.48 -11.32
C ILE A 48 2.26 -8.73 -10.65
N SER A 49 1.84 -8.63 -9.39
CA SER A 49 1.25 -9.75 -8.66
C SER A 49 -0.06 -10.21 -9.31
N ALA A 50 -0.92 -9.29 -9.74
CA ALA A 50 -2.21 -9.58 -10.35
C ALA A 50 -2.08 -10.20 -11.75
N GLU A 51 -1.06 -9.80 -12.52
CA GLU A 51 -0.73 -10.37 -13.83
C GLU A 51 -0.11 -11.77 -13.74
N ARG A 52 0.72 -12.00 -12.70
CA ARG A 52 1.44 -13.27 -12.51
C ARG A 52 0.71 -14.26 -11.61
N GLU A 53 -0.43 -13.89 -11.06
CA GLU A 53 -1.22 -14.78 -10.23
C GLU A 53 -1.63 -16.02 -11.03
N HIS A 54 -1.21 -17.19 -10.55
CA HIS A 54 -1.63 -18.48 -11.08
C HIS A 54 -2.33 -19.28 -9.98
N ARG A 55 -3.46 -19.89 -10.33
CA ARG A 55 -4.30 -20.73 -9.49
C ARG A 55 -4.54 -22.04 -10.19
N ASP A 56 -4.31 -23.13 -9.46
CA ASP A 56 -4.58 -24.48 -9.95
C ASP A 56 -6.08 -24.82 -9.91
N ARG A 57 -6.80 -24.23 -8.95
CA ARG A 57 -8.26 -24.34 -8.83
C ARG A 57 -8.91 -22.99 -9.02
N MET A 58 -9.80 -22.92 -10.02
CA MET A 58 -10.60 -21.74 -10.23
C MET A 58 -11.75 -21.63 -9.23
N PRO A 59 -12.14 -20.39 -8.89
CA PRO A 59 -13.16 -20.13 -7.91
C PRO A 59 -14.54 -20.61 -8.37
N GLU A 60 -15.34 -21.08 -7.42
CA GLU A 60 -16.70 -21.53 -7.68
C GLU A 60 -17.63 -20.34 -8.00
N PRO A 61 -18.62 -20.53 -8.89
CA PRO A 61 -19.66 -19.54 -9.15
C PRO A 61 -20.34 -19.10 -7.83
N GLY A 62 -20.54 -17.80 -7.65
CA GLY A 62 -21.22 -17.23 -6.47
C GLY A 62 -20.35 -17.05 -5.21
N ARG A 63 -19.13 -17.60 -5.15
CA ARG A 63 -18.23 -17.39 -4.00
C ARG A 63 -17.53 -16.03 -4.09
N PHE A 64 -17.51 -15.24 -3.01
CA PHE A 64 -16.77 -13.97 -2.97
C PHE A 64 -15.28 -14.16 -2.71
N PHE A 65 -14.45 -13.43 -3.45
CA PHE A 65 -13.03 -13.21 -3.15
C PHE A 65 -12.58 -11.91 -3.84
N PRO A 66 -11.82 -11.05 -3.17
CA PRO A 66 -11.49 -9.72 -3.71
C PRO A 66 -10.71 -9.77 -5.03
N SER A 67 -9.77 -10.72 -5.18
CA SER A 67 -8.92 -10.76 -6.37
C SER A 67 -9.66 -11.11 -7.67
N ARG A 68 -10.95 -11.47 -7.61
CA ARG A 68 -11.82 -11.60 -8.79
C ARG A 68 -11.75 -10.36 -9.69
N TYR A 69 -11.62 -9.18 -9.08
CA TYR A 69 -11.70 -7.91 -9.81
C TYR A 69 -10.39 -7.48 -10.47
N TRP A 70 -9.25 -8.08 -10.13
CA TRP A 70 -7.94 -7.66 -10.67
C TRP A 70 -7.06 -8.79 -11.16
N SER A 71 -7.28 -10.03 -10.71
CA SER A 71 -6.49 -11.19 -11.13
C SER A 71 -6.74 -11.52 -12.59
N LYS A 72 -5.69 -11.45 -13.41
CA LYS A 72 -5.79 -11.67 -14.86
C LYS A 72 -6.37 -13.06 -15.18
N GLN A 73 -5.85 -14.09 -14.53
CA GLN A 73 -6.23 -15.48 -14.78
C GLN A 73 -7.72 -15.73 -14.49
N ILE A 74 -8.26 -15.12 -13.43
CA ILE A 74 -9.67 -15.27 -13.05
C ILE A 74 -10.58 -14.53 -14.02
N ILE A 75 -10.25 -13.27 -14.34
CA ILE A 75 -11.03 -12.46 -15.28
C ILE A 75 -11.12 -13.14 -16.65
N GLU A 76 -10.01 -13.69 -17.15
CA GLU A 76 -9.97 -14.41 -18.42
C GLU A 76 -10.78 -15.71 -18.35
N HIS A 77 -10.69 -16.46 -17.26
CA HIS A 77 -11.46 -17.68 -17.04
C HIS A 77 -12.97 -17.42 -17.02
N GLU A 78 -13.41 -16.41 -16.27
CA GLU A 78 -14.84 -16.05 -16.16
C GLU A 78 -15.40 -15.51 -17.48
N LYS A 79 -14.63 -14.73 -18.24
CA LYS A 79 -15.00 -14.31 -19.61
C LYS A 79 -15.22 -15.51 -20.54
N GLN A 80 -14.33 -16.50 -20.50
CA GLN A 80 -14.45 -17.71 -21.33
C GLN A 80 -15.68 -18.56 -20.94
N GLN A 81 -16.05 -18.62 -19.66
CA GLN A 81 -17.28 -19.30 -19.25
C GLN A 81 -18.51 -18.57 -19.77
N ALA A 82 -18.54 -17.24 -19.71
CA ALA A 82 -19.66 -16.43 -20.18
C ALA A 82 -19.89 -16.55 -21.69
N THR A 83 -18.84 -16.69 -22.51
CA THR A 83 -18.99 -16.90 -23.97
C THR A 83 -19.50 -18.30 -24.34
N LYS A 84 -19.35 -19.29 -23.45
CA LYS A 84 -19.76 -20.68 -23.71
C LYS A 84 -21.22 -20.96 -23.34
N GLN A 85 -21.86 -20.05 -22.59
CA GLN A 85 -23.27 -20.11 -22.22
C GLN A 85 -24.12 -19.40 -23.28
#